data_AF-A0A1F6HX41-F1
#
_entry.id   AF-A0A1F6HX41-F1
#
_cell.length_a   1.000
_cell.length_b   1.000
_cell.length_c   1.000
_cell.angle_alpha   90.00
_cell.angle_beta   90.00
_cell.angle_gamma   90.00
#
_symmetry.space_group_name_H-M   'P 1'
#
loop_
_entity.id
_entity.type
_entity.pdbx_description
1 polymer ?
#
loop_
_entity_poly.entity_id
_entity_poly.type
_entity_poly.pdbx_seq_one_letter_code
_entity_poly.pdbx_strand_id
1 'polypeptide(L)'
;MSGPEVLQPYNGGNESRAREFEPGLFNNTIIALDVDGVLVKPVAYRQVVRSTISFFAEQTGVNPEEFSIDDRNKTPGRSMTHFEAEGIHDPWDVSAIIVALMKLKKAGVNVSNAQALEAFKINSGPQSHPPEVILEWIIKTFPQVTVKDMQGIRTTLSKTRDQFKNEVTGIFQEYVLGKNTFEETYGRPSRTGAEESLITTKDQVLLEDNGRKEVEGISSLGGRVVIYTGRPGLPPPDAPRKKADGYAPEAELAVAKSRINAIGIVSMGSMEWLAREINRLARFTGEKLRISTEDLTKPNPTQAMATILSALRGKTDMQVLIDAYKWARANETPAEIRPFIGRRPKLKLVVIEDAPSGVRAFINARDILKEEGVNVGLTAIGVHGGSFEKWKAFQRLRPEVDVIDPNSDIAEGIIRYSYQIRGKSETGDLGQRAVS
;
A
#
# COMPACT_ATOMS: atom_id res chain seq x y z
N MET A 1 -33.88 68.96 28.91
CA MET A 1 -33.80 68.09 30.10
C MET A 1 -35.11 67.33 30.20
N SER A 2 -35.09 66.05 29.84
CA SER A 2 -36.19 65.10 30.00
C SER A 2 -35.53 63.73 30.13
N GLY A 3 -35.88 63.01 31.19
CA GLY A 3 -35.09 61.94 31.82
C GLY A 3 -34.97 60.62 31.03
N PRO A 4 -34.32 59.61 31.65
CA PRO A 4 -33.94 58.38 30.96
C PRO A 4 -35.15 57.45 30.76
N GLU A 5 -35.29 56.92 29.54
CA GLU A 5 -36.23 55.85 29.21
C GLU A 5 -35.82 54.55 29.88
N VAL A 6 -36.74 53.99 30.66
CA VAL A 6 -36.67 52.65 31.25
C VAL A 6 -36.99 51.65 30.14
N LEU A 7 -35.97 50.93 29.65
CA LEU A 7 -36.15 49.78 28.76
C LEU A 7 -36.83 48.64 29.53
N GLN A 8 -38.03 48.26 29.11
CA GLN A 8 -38.65 47.00 29.52
C GLN A 8 -37.90 45.80 28.90
N PRO A 9 -37.77 44.68 29.63
CA PRO A 9 -37.09 43.50 29.09
C PRO A 9 -37.95 42.84 28.00
N TYR A 10 -37.34 42.68 26.82
CA TYR A 10 -37.88 41.93 25.71
C TYR A 10 -37.90 40.43 26.05
N ASN A 11 -39.09 39.89 26.30
CA ASN A 11 -39.32 38.44 26.38
C ASN A 11 -39.30 37.84 24.97
N GLY A 12 -38.10 37.57 24.47
CA GLY A 12 -37.86 36.77 23.28
C GLY A 12 -37.64 35.31 23.66
N GLY A 13 -38.72 34.60 23.98
CA GLY A 13 -38.69 33.15 24.04
C GLY A 13 -38.43 32.58 22.65
N ASN A 14 -37.27 31.94 22.47
CA ASN A 14 -37.15 30.82 21.56
C ASN A 14 -36.09 29.89 22.13
N GLU A 15 -36.57 28.75 22.60
CA GLU A 15 -35.78 27.60 23.00
C GLU A 15 -34.73 27.31 21.92
N SER A 16 -33.47 27.57 22.25
CA SER A 16 -32.34 26.99 21.54
C SER A 16 -32.30 25.50 21.86
N ARG A 17 -33.25 24.74 21.28
CA ARG A 17 -33.04 23.32 21.05
C ARG A 17 -31.75 23.25 20.23
N ALA A 18 -30.69 22.78 20.88
CA ALA A 18 -29.54 22.25 20.20
C ALA A 18 -30.09 21.39 19.04
N ARG A 19 -29.80 21.79 17.80
CA ARG A 19 -29.96 20.87 16.68
C ARG A 19 -29.03 19.71 17.03
N GLU A 20 -29.58 18.64 17.59
CA GLU A 20 -28.95 17.34 17.53
C GLU A 20 -28.58 17.18 16.06
N PHE A 21 -27.28 17.24 15.77
CA PHE A 21 -26.79 17.02 14.42
C PHE A 21 -27.35 15.67 14.00
N GLU A 22 -28.26 15.67 13.03
CA GLU A 22 -28.68 14.41 12.43
C GLU A 22 -27.41 13.66 12.02
N PRO A 23 -27.32 12.36 12.36
CA PRO A 23 -26.11 11.61 12.07
C PRO A 23 -25.84 11.69 10.56
N GLY A 24 -24.68 12.25 10.21
CA GLY A 24 -24.22 12.38 8.83
C GLY A 24 -24.40 11.07 8.06
N LEU A 25 -24.82 11.19 6.80
CA LEU A 25 -25.20 10.08 5.92
C LEU A 25 -24.15 8.94 5.88
N PHE A 26 -22.88 9.28 6.10
CA PHE A 26 -21.75 8.37 6.07
C PHE A 26 -21.09 8.13 7.44
N ASN A 27 -21.70 8.51 8.56
CA ASN A 27 -21.11 8.41 9.93
C ASN A 27 -20.54 7.03 10.30
N ASN A 28 -21.09 5.95 9.74
CA ASN A 28 -20.64 4.57 9.97
C ASN A 28 -19.89 3.98 8.78
N THR A 29 -19.36 4.82 7.89
CA THR A 29 -18.68 4.40 6.66
C THR A 29 -17.19 4.63 6.79
N ILE A 30 -16.41 3.56 6.59
CA ILE A 30 -14.96 3.59 6.49
C ILE A 30 -14.59 3.33 5.03
N ILE A 31 -13.79 4.23 4.45
CA ILE A 31 -13.22 4.10 3.11
C ILE A 31 -11.73 3.83 3.25
N ALA A 32 -11.31 2.66 2.80
CA ALA A 32 -9.92 2.28 2.67
C ALA A 32 -9.47 2.48 1.21
N LEU A 33 -8.43 3.29 1.02
CA LEU A 33 -7.86 3.58 -0.30
C LEU A 33 -6.49 2.91 -0.40
N ASP A 34 -6.31 2.04 -1.40
CA ASP A 34 -4.96 1.67 -1.82
C ASP A 34 -4.24 2.85 -2.49
N VAL A 35 -2.92 2.76 -2.59
CA VAL A 35 -2.12 3.77 -3.29
C VAL A 35 -1.93 3.38 -4.75
N ASP A 36 -1.52 2.14 -5.02
CA ASP A 36 -1.12 1.71 -6.35
C ASP A 36 -2.32 1.31 -7.19
N GLY A 37 -2.41 1.87 -8.41
CA GLY A 37 -3.57 1.66 -9.27
C GLY A 37 -4.85 2.32 -8.76
N VAL A 38 -4.83 2.99 -7.60
CA VAL A 38 -5.96 3.72 -7.02
C VAL A 38 -5.67 5.21 -6.92
N LEU A 39 -4.73 5.62 -6.05
CA LEU A 39 -4.35 7.03 -5.95
C LEU A 39 -3.36 7.43 -7.03
N VAL A 40 -2.41 6.55 -7.32
CA VAL A 40 -1.36 6.79 -8.32
C VAL A 40 -1.10 5.56 -9.17
N LYS A 41 -0.64 5.78 -10.40
CA LYS A 41 -0.05 4.76 -11.25
C LYS A 41 1.45 4.66 -10.90
N PRO A 42 1.96 3.48 -10.48
CA PRO A 42 3.36 3.28 -10.08
C PRO A 42 4.30 3.23 -11.30
N VAL A 43 4.56 4.39 -11.90
CA VAL A 43 5.46 4.53 -13.04
C VAL A 43 6.91 4.68 -12.57
N ALA A 44 7.12 5.22 -11.37
CA ALA A 44 8.44 5.50 -10.81
C ALA A 44 9.33 4.26 -10.76
N TYR A 45 8.84 3.12 -10.24
CA TYR A 45 9.68 1.93 -10.09
C TYR A 45 10.28 1.43 -11.40
N ARG A 46 9.53 1.47 -12.51
CA ARG A 46 10.06 1.11 -13.84
C ARG A 46 11.22 2.02 -14.26
N GLN A 47 11.08 3.32 -14.01
CA GLN A 47 12.15 4.29 -14.27
C GLN A 47 13.34 4.10 -13.32
N VAL A 48 13.09 3.79 -12.06
CA VAL A 48 14.14 3.52 -11.06
C VAL A 48 14.96 2.29 -11.45
N VAL A 49 14.32 1.20 -11.90
CA VAL A 49 15.02 0.01 -12.40
C VAL A 49 15.98 0.40 -13.54
N ARG A 50 15.50 1.18 -14.52
CA ARG A 50 16.33 1.69 -15.62
C ARG A 50 17.51 2.52 -15.11
N SER A 51 17.25 3.51 -14.26
CA SER A 51 18.30 4.38 -13.71
C SER A 51 19.34 3.60 -12.90
N THR A 52 18.90 2.61 -12.12
CA THR A 52 19.78 1.73 -11.33
C THR A 52 20.67 0.89 -12.23
N ILE A 53 20.09 0.28 -13.28
CA ILE A 53 20.83 -0.47 -14.30
C ILE A 53 21.86 0.42 -14.98
N SER A 54 21.48 1.63 -15.41
CA SER A 54 22.40 2.58 -16.03
C SER A 54 23.56 2.96 -15.12
N PHE A 55 23.29 3.23 -13.83
CA PHE A 55 24.33 3.52 -12.84
C PHE A 55 25.36 2.39 -12.74
N PHE A 56 24.91 1.14 -12.58
CA PHE A 56 25.84 0.02 -12.45
C PHE A 56 26.50 -0.38 -13.77
N ALA A 57 25.86 -0.14 -14.91
CA ALA A 57 26.48 -0.35 -16.22
C ALA A 57 27.72 0.54 -16.39
N GLU A 58 27.62 1.82 -16.01
CA GLU A 58 28.73 2.77 -16.01
C GLU A 58 29.86 2.30 -15.08
N GLN A 59 29.52 1.91 -13.84
CA GLN A 59 30.50 1.42 -12.86
C GLN A 59 31.20 0.11 -13.28
N THR A 60 30.49 -0.76 -13.99
CA THR A 60 31.03 -2.03 -14.46
C THR A 60 31.76 -1.91 -15.80
N GLY A 61 31.53 -0.85 -16.56
CA GLY A 61 32.10 -0.64 -17.89
C GLY A 61 31.44 -1.49 -18.97
N VAL A 62 30.21 -1.95 -18.74
CA VAL A 62 29.43 -2.72 -19.73
C VAL A 62 28.47 -1.80 -20.47
N ASN A 63 28.08 -2.16 -21.69
CA ASN A 63 27.10 -1.39 -22.45
C ASN A 63 25.72 -1.48 -21.76
N PRO A 64 25.13 -0.36 -21.26
CA PRO A 64 23.83 -0.38 -20.61
C PRO A 64 22.72 -0.90 -21.53
N GLU A 65 22.85 -0.70 -22.85
CA GLU A 65 21.86 -1.17 -23.80
C GLU A 65 21.79 -2.68 -23.92
N GLU A 66 22.78 -3.46 -23.46
CA GLU A 66 22.70 -4.94 -23.43
C GLU A 66 21.79 -5.45 -22.30
N PHE A 67 21.56 -4.64 -21.28
CA PHE A 67 20.84 -5.00 -20.05
C PHE A 67 19.62 -4.12 -19.77
N SER A 68 19.41 -3.08 -20.58
CA SER A 68 18.31 -2.11 -20.44
C SER A 68 16.94 -2.79 -20.39
N ILE A 69 16.08 -2.26 -19.52
CA ILE A 69 14.69 -2.69 -19.33
C ILE A 69 13.77 -1.60 -19.83
N ASP A 70 13.08 -1.83 -20.94
CA ASP A 70 12.03 -0.97 -21.46
C ASP A 70 10.77 -1.78 -21.78
N ASP A 71 9.62 -1.45 -21.19
CA ASP A 71 8.36 -2.16 -21.43
C ASP A 71 7.86 -2.06 -22.88
N ARG A 72 8.41 -1.14 -23.68
CA ARG A 72 8.18 -1.08 -25.13
C ARG A 72 8.98 -2.14 -25.90
N ASN A 73 10.02 -2.69 -25.28
CA ASN A 73 10.90 -3.69 -25.88
C ASN A 73 10.30 -5.09 -25.73
N LYS A 74 10.00 -5.72 -26.86
CA LYS A 74 9.39 -7.05 -26.93
C LYS A 74 10.40 -8.21 -26.83
N THR A 75 11.69 -7.91 -26.72
CA THR A 75 12.74 -8.93 -26.57
C THR A 75 12.67 -9.52 -25.15
N PRO A 76 12.68 -10.85 -24.97
CA PRO A 76 12.64 -11.48 -23.65
C PRO A 76 13.71 -10.94 -22.70
N GLY A 77 13.33 -10.71 -21.43
CA GLY A 77 14.22 -10.13 -20.42
C GLY A 77 14.56 -8.65 -20.62
N ARG A 78 13.91 -7.95 -21.58
CA ARG A 78 14.10 -6.51 -21.81
C ARG A 78 12.94 -5.62 -21.35
N SER A 79 11.99 -6.16 -20.60
CA SER A 79 10.80 -5.45 -20.11
C SER A 79 10.45 -5.97 -18.72
N MET A 80 9.93 -5.11 -17.83
CA MET A 80 9.48 -5.54 -16.50
C MET A 80 8.38 -6.59 -16.61
N THR A 81 7.51 -6.47 -17.61
CA THR A 81 6.41 -7.41 -17.86
C THR A 81 6.93 -8.82 -18.16
N HIS A 82 8.11 -8.97 -18.76
CA HIS A 82 8.71 -10.30 -18.96
C HIS A 82 9.11 -10.95 -17.63
N PHE A 83 9.67 -10.18 -16.70
CA PHE A 83 10.03 -10.67 -15.36
C PHE A 83 8.78 -11.01 -14.53
N GLU A 84 7.79 -10.11 -14.55
CA GLU A 84 6.51 -10.30 -13.87
C GLU A 84 5.78 -11.56 -14.38
N ALA A 85 5.79 -11.81 -15.69
CA ALA A 85 5.13 -12.97 -16.30
C ALA A 85 5.72 -14.32 -15.84
N GLU A 86 7.02 -14.33 -15.51
CA GLU A 86 7.70 -15.53 -15.03
C GLU A 86 7.75 -15.61 -13.50
N GLY A 87 7.11 -14.67 -12.78
CA GLY A 87 6.98 -14.70 -11.31
C GLY A 87 8.00 -13.85 -10.54
N ILE A 88 8.80 -13.03 -11.23
CA ILE A 88 9.76 -12.09 -10.61
C ILE A 88 9.10 -10.70 -10.55
N HIS A 89 8.37 -10.45 -9.46
CA HIS A 89 7.55 -9.24 -9.32
C HIS A 89 8.27 -8.06 -8.63
N ASP A 90 9.30 -8.34 -7.83
CA ASP A 90 9.96 -7.34 -7.00
C ASP A 90 11.03 -6.57 -7.82
N PRO A 91 10.92 -5.24 -7.97
CA PRO A 91 11.88 -4.46 -8.75
C PRO A 91 13.28 -4.44 -8.11
N TRP A 92 13.42 -4.69 -6.80
CA TRP A 92 14.71 -4.84 -6.14
C TRP A 92 15.41 -6.13 -6.58
N ASP A 93 14.66 -7.23 -6.68
CA ASP A 93 15.17 -8.52 -7.16
C ASP A 93 15.57 -8.43 -8.64
N VAL A 94 14.73 -7.83 -9.49
CA VAL A 94 15.05 -7.62 -10.91
C VAL A 94 16.33 -6.80 -11.07
N SER A 95 16.46 -5.70 -10.33
CA SER A 95 17.65 -4.84 -10.38
C SER A 95 18.90 -5.61 -9.94
N ALA A 96 18.84 -6.35 -8.83
CA ALA A 96 19.95 -7.14 -8.33
C ALA A 96 20.38 -8.25 -9.30
N ILE A 97 19.40 -8.96 -9.90
CA ILE A 97 19.64 -9.99 -10.92
C ILE A 97 20.40 -9.38 -12.09
N ILE A 98 19.91 -8.29 -12.66
CA ILE A 98 20.53 -7.67 -13.84
C ILE A 98 21.95 -7.18 -13.52
N VAL A 99 22.16 -6.55 -12.36
CA VAL A 99 23.50 -6.11 -11.94
C VAL A 99 24.45 -7.30 -11.73
N ALA A 100 23.96 -8.44 -11.24
CA ALA A 100 24.76 -9.65 -11.15
C ALA A 100 25.20 -10.17 -12.54
N LEU A 101 24.31 -10.10 -13.54
CA LEU A 101 24.65 -10.46 -14.92
C LEU A 101 25.68 -9.49 -15.54
N MET A 102 25.60 -8.19 -15.23
CA MET A 102 26.63 -7.22 -15.65
C MET A 102 28.00 -7.55 -15.05
N LYS A 103 28.04 -7.97 -13.78
CA LYS A 103 29.28 -8.41 -13.13
C LYS A 103 29.86 -9.68 -13.79
N LEU A 104 29.00 -10.63 -14.17
CA LEU A 104 29.43 -11.79 -14.97
C LEU A 104 29.99 -11.38 -16.33
N LYS A 105 29.33 -10.45 -17.02
CA LYS A 105 29.81 -9.91 -18.31
C LYS A 105 31.18 -9.26 -18.18
N LYS A 106 31.38 -8.44 -17.13
CA LYS A 106 32.69 -7.85 -16.80
C LYS A 106 33.77 -8.91 -16.53
N ALA A 107 33.40 -10.06 -15.96
CA ALA A 107 34.29 -11.19 -15.74
C ALA A 107 34.54 -12.04 -17.03
N GLY A 108 34.09 -11.58 -18.20
CA GLY A 108 34.32 -12.24 -19.48
C GLY A 108 33.29 -13.31 -19.84
N VAL A 109 32.20 -13.45 -19.06
CA VAL A 109 31.12 -14.41 -19.36
C VAL A 109 30.09 -13.78 -20.28
N ASN A 110 29.81 -14.42 -21.42
CA ASN A 110 28.71 -13.98 -22.27
C ASN A 110 27.36 -14.43 -21.67
N VAL A 111 26.60 -13.47 -21.15
CA VAL A 111 25.30 -13.70 -20.51
C VAL A 111 24.32 -12.59 -20.87
N SER A 112 23.03 -12.90 -20.83
CA SER A 112 21.92 -11.98 -21.14
C SER A 112 20.76 -12.12 -20.15
N ASN A 113 19.90 -11.09 -20.08
CA ASN A 113 18.69 -11.13 -19.26
C ASN A 113 17.76 -12.30 -19.66
N ALA A 114 17.68 -12.62 -20.95
CA ALA A 114 16.83 -13.70 -21.45
C ALA A 114 17.27 -15.08 -20.91
N GLN A 115 18.57 -15.32 -20.80
CA GLN A 115 19.10 -16.57 -20.23
C GLN A 115 18.78 -16.69 -18.74
N ALA A 116 18.87 -15.59 -17.97
CA ALA A 116 18.50 -15.60 -16.56
C ALA A 116 16.99 -15.83 -16.37
N LEU A 117 16.17 -15.20 -17.20
CA LEU A 117 14.72 -15.38 -17.17
C LEU A 117 14.33 -16.84 -17.47
N GLU A 118 14.91 -17.43 -18.51
CA GLU A 118 14.72 -18.84 -18.85
C GLU A 118 15.22 -19.77 -17.73
N ALA A 119 16.36 -19.45 -17.12
CA ALA A 119 16.87 -20.19 -15.98
C ALA A 119 15.90 -20.14 -14.78
N PHE A 120 15.33 -18.98 -14.46
CA PHE A 120 14.34 -18.87 -13.39
C PHE A 120 13.11 -19.73 -13.69
N LYS A 121 12.59 -19.64 -14.92
CA LYS A 121 11.44 -20.43 -15.36
C LYS A 121 11.65 -21.93 -15.21
N ILE A 122 12.83 -22.43 -15.57
CA ILE A 122 13.16 -23.86 -15.49
C ILE A 122 13.36 -24.33 -14.03
N ASN A 123 13.96 -23.48 -13.19
CA ASN A 123 14.46 -23.90 -11.87
C ASN A 123 13.60 -23.40 -10.69
N SER A 124 12.56 -22.60 -10.93
CA SER A 124 11.70 -22.07 -9.88
C SER A 124 10.55 -23.03 -9.52
N GLY A 125 10.13 -22.96 -8.26
CA GLY A 125 8.92 -23.55 -7.72
C GLY A 125 8.07 -22.51 -6.99
N PRO A 126 6.92 -22.92 -6.41
CA PRO A 126 5.95 -21.99 -5.82
C PRO A 126 6.46 -21.11 -4.66
N GLN A 127 7.60 -21.47 -4.05
CA GLN A 127 8.21 -20.77 -2.91
C GLN A 127 9.64 -20.28 -3.23
N SER A 128 10.03 -20.30 -4.50
CA SER A 128 11.37 -19.91 -4.91
C SER A 128 11.60 -18.41 -4.74
N HIS A 129 12.73 -18.05 -4.15
CA HIS A 129 13.20 -16.68 -4.10
C HIS A 129 14.06 -16.37 -5.33
N PRO A 130 13.69 -15.40 -6.21
CA PRO A 130 14.33 -15.24 -7.51
C PRO A 130 15.85 -15.05 -7.48
N PRO A 131 16.43 -14.18 -6.62
CA PRO A 131 17.88 -14.04 -6.52
C PRO A 131 18.61 -15.33 -6.16
N GLU A 132 18.00 -16.22 -5.36
CA GLU A 132 18.62 -17.49 -4.95
C GLU A 132 18.66 -18.49 -6.11
N VAL A 133 17.54 -18.63 -6.83
CA VAL A 133 17.46 -19.49 -8.03
C VAL A 133 18.48 -19.06 -9.08
N ILE A 134 18.58 -17.74 -9.32
CA ILE A 134 19.55 -17.20 -10.28
C ILE A 134 21.00 -17.45 -9.81
N LEU A 135 21.29 -17.29 -8.51
CA LEU A 135 22.62 -17.57 -7.98
C LEU A 135 23.01 -19.05 -8.16
N GLU A 136 22.10 -19.97 -7.87
CA GLU A 136 22.32 -21.41 -8.07
C GLU A 136 22.59 -21.75 -9.54
N TRP A 137 21.80 -21.18 -10.45
CA TRP A 137 22.00 -21.32 -11.89
C TRP A 137 23.38 -20.80 -12.33
N ILE A 138 23.79 -19.62 -11.84
CA ILE A 138 25.10 -19.03 -12.16
C ILE A 138 26.24 -19.94 -11.71
N ILE A 139 26.18 -20.44 -10.47
CA ILE A 139 27.21 -21.33 -9.90
C ILE A 139 27.34 -22.61 -10.73
N LYS A 140 26.22 -23.20 -11.14
CA LYS A 140 26.20 -24.45 -11.92
C LYS A 140 26.67 -24.24 -13.37
N THR A 141 26.29 -23.13 -13.99
CA THR A 141 26.47 -22.90 -15.42
C THR A 141 27.82 -22.31 -15.77
N PHE A 142 28.39 -21.51 -14.86
CA PHE A 142 29.64 -20.78 -15.11
C PHE A 142 30.73 -21.12 -14.07
N PRO A 143 31.16 -22.41 -13.97
CA PRO A 143 32.15 -22.84 -12.99
C PRO A 143 33.53 -22.20 -13.19
N GLN A 144 33.79 -21.61 -14.37
CA GLN A 144 35.02 -20.90 -14.70
C GLN A 144 35.14 -19.50 -14.07
N VAL A 145 34.06 -18.96 -13.50
CA VAL A 145 34.07 -17.64 -12.86
C VAL A 145 34.98 -17.67 -11.64
N THR A 146 35.84 -16.66 -11.48
CA THR A 146 36.78 -16.62 -10.37
C THR A 146 36.05 -16.57 -9.02
N VAL A 147 36.69 -17.10 -7.97
CA VAL A 147 36.14 -17.07 -6.61
C VAL A 147 35.81 -15.64 -6.16
N LYS A 148 36.65 -14.67 -6.53
CA LYS A 148 36.45 -13.25 -6.20
C LYS A 148 35.21 -12.68 -6.89
N ASP A 149 35.04 -12.94 -8.18
CA ASP A 149 33.88 -12.44 -8.93
C ASP A 149 32.58 -13.11 -8.45
N MET A 150 32.63 -14.41 -8.18
CA MET A 150 31.50 -15.15 -7.62
C MET A 150 31.09 -14.63 -6.24
N GLN A 151 32.05 -14.24 -5.39
CA GLN A 151 31.73 -13.60 -4.11
C GLN A 151 31.06 -12.23 -4.30
N GLY A 152 31.48 -11.47 -5.30
CA GLY A 152 30.85 -10.21 -5.69
C GLY A 152 29.41 -10.39 -6.18
N ILE A 153 29.16 -11.43 -6.96
CA ILE A 153 27.83 -11.82 -7.45
C ILE A 153 26.92 -12.29 -6.30
N ARG A 154 27.43 -13.18 -5.43
CA ARG A 154 26.72 -13.65 -4.25
C ARG A 154 26.30 -12.49 -3.35
N THR A 155 27.18 -11.52 -3.13
CA THR A 155 26.86 -10.32 -2.35
C THR A 155 25.71 -9.54 -2.99
N THR A 156 25.75 -9.33 -4.32
CA THR A 156 24.69 -8.61 -5.06
C THR A 156 23.34 -9.30 -5.01
N LEU A 157 23.29 -10.63 -5.09
CA LEU A 157 22.04 -11.40 -5.03
C LEU A 157 21.58 -11.71 -3.60
N SER A 158 22.39 -11.40 -2.59
CA SER A 158 22.02 -11.61 -1.18
C SER A 158 21.28 -10.41 -0.62
N LYS A 159 20.26 -10.68 0.21
CA LYS A 159 19.54 -9.67 1.00
C LYS A 159 19.06 -8.48 0.15
N THR A 160 18.50 -8.77 -1.03
CA THR A 160 18.02 -7.79 -2.02
C THR A 160 16.94 -6.84 -1.47
N ARG A 161 16.32 -7.17 -0.33
CA ARG A 161 15.38 -6.30 0.38
C ARG A 161 15.98 -5.48 1.53
N ASP A 162 17.30 -5.57 1.76
CA ASP A 162 18.00 -4.85 2.83
C ASP A 162 18.91 -3.79 2.23
N GLN A 163 18.42 -2.55 2.15
CA GLN A 163 19.11 -1.40 1.60
C GLN A 163 20.40 -1.00 2.34
N PHE A 164 20.56 -1.41 3.60
CA PHE A 164 21.80 -1.18 4.34
C PHE A 164 22.88 -2.18 3.94
N LYS A 165 22.49 -3.40 3.53
CA LYS A 165 23.42 -4.48 3.19
C LYS A 165 23.59 -4.73 1.70
N ASN A 166 22.62 -4.34 0.88
CA ASN A 166 22.63 -4.52 -0.56
C ASN A 166 22.84 -3.17 -1.27
N GLU A 167 23.95 -3.08 -2.01
CA GLU A 167 24.33 -1.86 -2.70
C GLU A 167 23.35 -1.48 -3.82
N VAL A 168 22.79 -2.47 -4.52
CA VAL A 168 21.84 -2.27 -5.62
C VAL A 168 20.56 -1.67 -5.09
N THR A 169 20.01 -2.24 -4.03
CA THR A 169 18.84 -1.71 -3.33
C THR A 169 19.13 -0.32 -2.76
N GLY A 170 20.36 -0.07 -2.31
CA GLY A 170 20.80 1.26 -1.90
C GLY A 170 20.71 2.30 -3.01
N ILE A 171 21.27 2.03 -4.19
CA ILE A 171 21.19 2.94 -5.36
C ILE A 171 19.75 3.08 -5.84
N PHE A 172 19.00 1.98 -5.86
CA PHE A 172 17.57 1.98 -6.19
C PHE A 172 16.82 2.99 -5.31
N GLN A 173 17.01 2.90 -4.00
CA GLN A 173 16.38 3.77 -3.02
C GLN A 173 16.79 5.25 -3.17
N GLU A 174 18.00 5.55 -3.62
CA GLU A 174 18.41 6.93 -3.91
C GLU A 174 17.55 7.56 -5.01
N TYR A 175 17.28 6.82 -6.08
CA TYR A 175 16.41 7.29 -7.17
C TYR A 175 14.93 7.32 -6.76
N VAL A 176 14.47 6.37 -5.94
CA VAL A 176 13.10 6.34 -5.42
C VAL A 176 12.82 7.60 -4.60
N LEU A 177 13.67 7.89 -3.61
CA LEU A 177 13.42 8.91 -2.60
C LEU A 177 13.97 10.29 -2.98
N GLY A 178 14.93 10.35 -3.89
CA GLY A 178 15.76 11.53 -4.09
C GLY A 178 16.77 11.71 -2.96
N LYS A 179 17.79 12.52 -3.23
CA LYS A 179 18.98 12.68 -2.40
C LYS A 179 18.65 13.04 -0.95
N ASN A 180 17.94 14.14 -0.72
CA ASN A 180 17.72 14.65 0.64
C ASN A 180 16.93 13.65 1.50
N THR A 181 15.83 13.12 0.96
CA THR A 181 14.99 12.12 1.64
C THR A 181 15.77 10.83 1.89
N PHE A 182 16.59 10.37 0.94
CA PHE A 182 17.44 9.20 1.11
C PHE A 182 18.47 9.39 2.25
N GLU A 183 19.17 10.53 2.25
CA GLU A 183 20.18 10.85 3.25
C GLU A 183 19.58 10.95 4.66
N GLU A 184 18.38 11.50 4.79
CA GLU A 184 17.62 11.52 6.04
C GLU A 184 17.20 10.12 6.50
N THR A 185 16.63 9.34 5.57
CA THR A 185 16.06 8.00 5.83
C THR A 185 17.13 6.97 6.21
N TYR A 186 18.33 7.05 5.61
CA TYR A 186 19.38 6.03 5.77
C TYR A 186 20.68 6.54 6.38
N GLY A 187 20.82 7.85 6.62
CA GLY A 187 21.98 8.44 7.30
C GLY A 187 23.31 8.32 6.56
N ARG A 188 23.28 8.12 5.24
CA ARG A 188 24.47 8.01 4.39
C ARG A 188 24.32 8.91 3.15
N PRO A 189 25.41 9.50 2.64
CA PRO A 189 25.35 10.40 1.49
C PRO A 189 24.84 9.70 0.23
N SER A 190 24.10 10.42 -0.60
CA SER A 190 23.72 9.95 -1.93
C SER A 190 24.95 9.89 -2.85
N ARG A 191 25.02 8.84 -3.67
CA ARG A 191 26.05 8.59 -4.69
C ARG A 191 25.57 8.93 -6.09
N THR A 192 24.27 8.85 -6.34
CA THR A 192 23.65 9.14 -7.65
C THR A 192 23.54 10.63 -7.92
N GLY A 193 23.48 11.46 -6.88
CA GLY A 193 23.22 12.90 -7.01
C GLY A 193 21.80 13.23 -7.52
N ALA A 194 20.88 12.25 -7.49
CA ALA A 194 19.50 12.45 -7.93
C ALA A 194 18.77 13.37 -6.95
N GLU A 195 18.65 14.66 -7.27
CA GLU A 195 18.06 15.64 -6.36
C GLU A 195 16.57 15.37 -6.08
N GLU A 196 15.80 14.94 -7.08
CA GLU A 196 14.35 14.73 -6.95
C GLU A 196 13.96 13.24 -6.86
N SER A 197 12.92 12.95 -6.07
CA SER A 197 12.28 11.65 -6.01
C SER A 197 11.61 11.28 -7.33
N LEU A 198 11.86 10.06 -7.84
CA LEU A 198 11.12 9.55 -8.98
C LEU A 198 9.65 9.22 -8.65
N ILE A 199 9.30 8.90 -7.39
CA ILE A 199 7.88 8.80 -6.98
C ILE A 199 7.20 10.16 -7.22
N THR A 200 7.79 11.24 -6.70
CA THR A 200 7.24 12.59 -6.82
C THR A 200 7.17 13.07 -8.27
N THR A 201 8.14 12.72 -9.11
CA THR A 201 8.23 13.26 -10.48
C THR A 201 7.62 12.36 -11.56
N LYS A 202 7.54 11.04 -11.36
CA LYS A 202 7.14 10.08 -12.41
C LYS A 202 5.82 9.36 -12.16
N ASP A 203 5.43 9.10 -10.92
CA ASP A 203 4.10 8.51 -10.68
C ASP A 203 3.00 9.40 -11.27
N GLN A 204 1.88 8.82 -11.67
CA GLN A 204 0.79 9.60 -12.28
C GLN A 204 -0.41 9.57 -11.35
N VAL A 205 -1.03 10.71 -11.08
CA VAL A 205 -2.25 10.75 -10.27
C VAL A 205 -3.36 10.05 -11.06
N LEU A 206 -4.05 9.12 -10.42
CA LEU A 206 -5.20 8.41 -11.00
C LEU A 206 -6.53 8.94 -10.45
N LEU A 207 -6.55 9.37 -9.20
CA LEU A 207 -7.72 9.99 -8.61
C LEU A 207 -7.77 11.47 -8.98
N GLU A 208 -8.39 11.78 -10.12
CA GLU A 208 -8.57 13.15 -10.60
C GLU A 208 -9.51 13.97 -9.69
N ASP A 209 -9.60 15.28 -9.94
CA ASP A 209 -10.28 16.26 -9.08
C ASP A 209 -11.74 15.89 -8.74
N ASN A 210 -12.48 15.28 -9.67
CA ASN A 210 -13.86 14.88 -9.42
C ASN A 210 -13.96 13.73 -8.41
N GLY A 211 -13.13 12.69 -8.56
CA GLY A 211 -13.07 11.58 -7.60
C GLY A 211 -12.61 12.05 -6.22
N ARG A 212 -11.60 12.93 -6.18
CA ARG A 212 -11.13 13.54 -4.93
C ARG A 212 -12.21 14.35 -4.23
N LYS A 213 -12.92 15.21 -4.94
CA LYS A 213 -14.05 15.99 -4.39
C LYS A 213 -15.17 15.09 -3.85
N GLU A 214 -15.42 13.96 -4.50
CA GLU A 214 -16.44 13.02 -4.00
C GLU A 214 -15.98 12.33 -2.70
N VAL A 215 -14.70 11.95 -2.58
CA VAL A 215 -14.13 11.43 -1.33
C VAL A 215 -14.19 12.49 -0.21
N GLU A 216 -13.82 13.74 -0.51
CA GLU A 216 -13.93 14.87 0.41
C GLU A 216 -15.40 15.10 0.83
N GLY A 217 -16.35 14.99 -0.11
CA GLY A 217 -17.78 15.09 0.14
C GLY A 217 -18.34 13.96 1.01
N ILE A 218 -17.86 12.72 0.82
CA ILE A 218 -18.20 11.62 1.72
C ILE A 218 -17.64 11.90 3.12
N SER A 219 -16.42 12.41 3.21
CA SER A 219 -15.80 12.71 4.50
C SER A 219 -16.51 13.84 5.25
N SER A 220 -16.91 14.91 4.56
CA SER A 220 -17.68 16.02 5.16
C SER A 220 -19.07 15.59 5.66
N LEU A 221 -19.60 14.48 5.12
CA LEU A 221 -20.85 13.85 5.56
C LEU A 221 -20.63 12.71 6.58
N GLY A 222 -19.46 12.66 7.22
CA GLY A 222 -19.14 11.76 8.33
C GLY A 222 -18.36 10.48 7.95
N GLY A 223 -18.06 10.29 6.66
CA GLY A 223 -17.25 9.17 6.19
C GLY A 223 -15.79 9.30 6.63
N ARG A 224 -15.15 8.15 6.88
CA ARG A 224 -13.78 8.10 7.43
C ARG A 224 -12.84 7.49 6.41
N VAL A 225 -11.90 8.29 5.91
CA VAL A 225 -10.97 7.88 4.86
C VAL A 225 -9.60 7.54 5.45
N VAL A 226 -9.08 6.36 5.13
CA VAL A 226 -7.77 5.88 5.59
C VAL A 226 -7.00 5.29 4.42
N ILE A 227 -5.70 5.55 4.35
CA ILE A 227 -4.84 4.92 3.34
C ILE A 227 -4.38 3.56 3.82
N TYR A 228 -4.39 2.57 2.93
CA TYR A 228 -4.06 1.18 3.19
C TYR A 228 -3.22 0.64 2.03
N THR A 229 -1.90 0.48 2.21
CA THR A 229 -1.02 0.18 1.06
C THR A 229 0.10 -0.81 1.35
N GLY A 230 0.52 -1.55 0.31
CA GLY A 230 1.71 -2.39 0.33
C GLY A 230 3.03 -1.63 0.12
N ARG A 231 2.99 -0.33 -0.21
CA ARG A 231 4.23 0.46 -0.33
C ARG A 231 4.95 0.56 1.03
N PRO A 232 6.30 0.61 1.03
CA PRO A 232 7.06 1.09 2.18
C PRO A 232 6.51 2.44 2.66
N GLY A 233 6.61 2.71 3.95
CA GLY A 233 6.21 3.99 4.51
C GLY A 233 6.81 4.20 5.87
N LEU A 234 6.41 5.28 6.54
CA LEU A 234 6.88 5.58 7.88
C LEU A 234 6.23 4.66 8.94
N PRO A 235 6.89 4.48 10.10
CA PRO A 235 6.23 3.93 11.28
C PRO A 235 5.09 4.85 11.75
N PRO A 236 4.21 4.41 12.67
CA PRO A 236 3.16 5.28 13.20
C PRO A 236 3.75 6.59 13.78
N PRO A 237 3.04 7.73 13.69
CA PRO A 237 3.62 9.05 13.94
C PRO A 237 4.14 9.28 15.36
N ASP A 238 3.56 8.60 16.35
CA ASP A 238 3.93 8.65 17.75
C ASP A 238 5.05 7.65 18.12
N ALA A 239 5.50 6.82 17.19
CA ALA A 239 6.65 5.96 17.42
C ALA A 239 7.94 6.77 17.53
N PRO A 240 8.84 6.40 18.46
CA PRO A 240 10.14 7.02 18.56
C PRO A 240 10.96 6.71 17.29
N ARG A 241 11.18 7.75 16.47
CA ARG A 241 12.03 7.66 15.28
C ARG A 241 13.48 7.93 15.63
N LYS A 242 14.37 7.13 15.07
CA LYS A 242 15.80 7.38 15.10
C LYS A 242 16.20 7.98 13.75
N LYS A 243 17.21 8.85 13.75
CA LYS A 243 17.86 9.21 12.49
C LYS A 243 18.35 7.92 11.83
N ALA A 244 18.16 7.78 10.52
CA ALA A 244 18.54 6.59 9.78
C ALA A 244 17.82 5.29 10.23
N ASP A 245 16.54 5.37 10.62
CA ASP A 245 15.76 4.19 11.06
C ASP A 245 15.38 3.23 9.92
N GLY A 246 15.58 3.67 8.67
CA GLY A 246 15.45 2.85 7.47
C GLY A 246 14.04 2.67 6.94
N TYR A 247 13.06 3.42 7.44
CA TYR A 247 11.69 3.39 6.93
C TYR A 247 11.53 4.38 5.76
N ALA A 248 11.54 3.85 4.54
CA ALA A 248 11.40 4.66 3.32
C ALA A 248 9.99 5.28 3.23
N PRO A 249 9.84 6.62 3.16
CA PRO A 249 8.54 7.30 3.14
C PRO A 249 7.84 7.24 1.76
N GLU A 250 7.86 6.08 1.09
CA GLU A 250 7.36 5.94 -0.28
C GLU A 250 5.85 6.13 -0.39
N ALA A 251 5.10 5.59 0.59
CA ALA A 251 3.65 5.77 0.71
C ALA A 251 3.29 7.24 0.93
N GLU A 252 4.01 7.94 1.81
CA GLU A 252 3.78 9.35 2.13
C GLU A 252 4.00 10.24 0.90
N LEU A 253 5.08 10.01 0.15
CA LEU A 253 5.37 10.73 -1.09
C LEU A 253 4.25 10.53 -2.14
N ALA A 254 3.76 9.29 -2.29
CA ALA A 254 2.69 8.97 -3.23
C ALA A 254 1.34 9.57 -2.81
N VAL A 255 0.99 9.48 -1.53
CA VAL A 255 -0.26 10.05 -0.98
C VAL A 255 -0.24 11.57 -1.10
N ALA A 256 0.87 12.25 -0.77
CA ALA A 256 1.01 13.70 -0.91
C ALA A 256 0.71 14.17 -2.34
N LYS A 257 1.12 13.38 -3.34
CA LYS A 257 0.86 13.66 -4.76
C LYS A 257 -0.62 13.59 -5.12
N SER A 258 -1.38 12.68 -4.49
CA SER A 258 -2.83 12.53 -4.71
C SER A 258 -3.68 13.64 -4.07
N ARG A 259 -3.11 14.39 -3.11
CA ARG A 259 -3.79 15.46 -2.35
C ARG A 259 -5.03 15.00 -1.57
N ILE A 260 -5.16 13.70 -1.30
CA ILE A 260 -6.23 13.17 -0.45
C ILE A 260 -5.94 13.48 1.01
N ASN A 261 -6.94 14.02 1.70
CA ASN A 261 -6.89 14.19 3.14
C ASN A 261 -7.43 12.93 3.83
N ALA A 262 -6.53 12.10 4.35
CA ALA A 262 -6.87 10.88 5.07
C ALA A 262 -6.57 11.02 6.56
N ILE A 263 -7.28 10.24 7.38
CA ILE A 263 -7.06 10.15 8.83
C ILE A 263 -5.64 9.65 9.16
N GLY A 264 -5.09 8.80 8.30
CA GLY A 264 -3.73 8.32 8.42
C GLY A 264 -3.39 7.30 7.33
N ILE A 265 -2.15 6.82 7.38
CA ILE A 265 -1.59 5.86 6.43
C ILE A 265 -1.21 4.59 7.18
N VAL A 266 -1.79 3.47 6.77
CA VAL A 266 -1.43 2.12 7.22
C VAL A 266 -0.65 1.45 6.09
N SER A 267 0.67 1.68 6.07
CA SER A 267 1.59 1.21 5.02
C SER A 267 2.26 -0.12 5.39
N MET A 268 3.07 -0.68 4.47
CA MET A 268 3.96 -1.78 4.82
C MET A 268 4.97 -1.39 5.90
N GLY A 269 5.41 -0.13 5.95
CA GLY A 269 6.28 0.38 7.01
C GLY A 269 5.63 0.34 8.40
N SER A 270 4.31 0.59 8.47
CA SER A 270 3.55 0.41 9.71
C SER A 270 3.57 -1.05 10.18
N MET A 271 3.42 -2.00 9.26
CA MET A 271 3.48 -3.44 9.56
C MET A 271 4.90 -3.90 9.90
N GLU A 272 5.93 -3.34 9.26
CA GLU A 272 7.33 -3.62 9.56
C GLU A 272 7.69 -3.16 10.98
N TRP A 273 7.25 -1.94 11.36
CA TRP A 273 7.41 -1.44 12.72
C TRP A 273 6.72 -2.36 13.73
N LEU A 274 5.48 -2.75 13.46
CA LEU A 274 4.69 -3.62 14.32
C LEU A 274 5.34 -5.00 14.49
N ALA A 275 5.80 -5.62 13.40
CA ALA A 275 6.53 -6.89 13.45
C ALA A 275 7.80 -6.78 14.28
N ARG A 276 8.58 -5.70 14.12
CA ARG A 276 9.79 -5.43 14.93
C ARG A 276 9.44 -5.32 16.41
N GLU A 277 8.37 -4.62 16.77
CA GLU A 277 7.98 -4.48 18.18
C GLU A 277 7.46 -5.77 18.80
N ILE A 278 6.62 -6.52 18.11
CA ILE A 278 6.14 -7.82 18.61
C ILE A 278 7.31 -8.78 18.82
N ASN A 279 8.22 -8.87 17.85
CA ASN A 279 9.43 -9.69 17.97
C ASN A 279 10.34 -9.23 19.11
N ARG A 280 10.43 -7.92 19.35
CA ARG A 280 11.19 -7.38 20.49
C ARG A 280 10.57 -7.85 21.80
N LEU A 281 9.25 -7.70 21.96
CA LEU A 281 8.53 -8.14 23.16
C LEU A 281 8.64 -9.65 23.39
N ALA A 282 8.46 -10.47 22.35
CA ALA A 282 8.57 -11.93 22.43
C ALA A 282 9.95 -12.38 22.96
N ARG A 283 11.03 -11.69 22.56
CA ARG A 283 12.38 -11.97 23.08
C ARG A 283 12.51 -11.69 24.58
N PHE A 284 11.84 -10.65 25.07
CA PHE A 284 11.84 -10.32 26.51
C PHE A 284 11.02 -11.30 27.34
N THR A 285 9.94 -11.87 26.78
CA THR A 285 9.08 -12.85 27.46
C THR A 285 9.58 -14.29 27.31
N GLY A 286 10.60 -14.54 26.48
CA GLY A 286 11.12 -15.88 26.19
C GLY A 286 10.27 -16.68 25.21
N GLU A 287 9.28 -16.04 24.57
CA GLU A 287 8.46 -16.67 23.54
C GLU A 287 9.26 -16.90 22.26
N LYS A 288 9.12 -18.09 21.67
CA LYS A 288 9.72 -18.44 20.37
C LYS A 288 8.85 -17.98 19.21
N LEU A 289 8.39 -16.73 19.26
CA LEU A 289 7.61 -16.12 18.20
C LEU A 289 8.52 -15.33 17.26
N ARG A 290 8.40 -15.57 15.96
CA ARG A 290 9.04 -14.77 14.92
C ARG A 290 8.00 -14.43 13.87
N ILE A 291 7.67 -13.14 13.78
CA ILE A 291 6.72 -12.59 12.83
C ILE A 291 7.49 -11.77 11.79
N SER A 292 7.24 -12.01 10.51
CA SER A 292 7.76 -11.16 9.45
C SER A 292 6.75 -10.06 9.10
N THR A 293 7.16 -9.08 8.29
CA THR A 293 6.24 -8.05 7.79
C THR A 293 5.14 -8.67 6.93
N GLU A 294 5.50 -9.66 6.11
CA GLU A 294 4.60 -10.39 5.21
C GLU A 294 3.51 -11.16 5.97
N ASP A 295 3.79 -11.59 7.20
CA ASP A 295 2.82 -12.24 8.07
C ASP A 295 1.69 -11.29 8.54
N LEU A 296 1.86 -9.98 8.37
CA LEU A 296 0.96 -8.91 8.83
C LEU A 296 0.33 -8.11 7.68
N THR A 297 0.90 -8.16 6.47
CA THR A 297 0.40 -7.44 5.28
C THR A 297 -0.62 -8.25 4.47
N LYS A 298 -1.25 -7.62 3.48
CA LYS A 298 -2.27 -8.24 2.61
C LYS A 298 -1.77 -9.61 2.06
N PRO A 299 -2.57 -10.70 2.10
CA PRO A 299 -4.00 -10.76 2.43
C PRO A 299 -4.31 -11.02 3.92
N ASN A 300 -3.32 -10.96 4.81
CA ASN A 300 -3.57 -11.08 6.26
C ASN A 300 -4.50 -9.93 6.73
N PRO A 301 -5.46 -10.20 7.64
CA PRO A 301 -6.40 -9.17 8.09
C PRO A 301 -5.78 -8.07 8.95
N THR A 302 -4.61 -8.28 9.56
CA THR A 302 -4.02 -7.34 10.55
C THR A 302 -3.94 -5.92 10.02
N GLN A 303 -3.42 -5.73 8.80
CA GLN A 303 -3.32 -4.41 8.19
C GLN A 303 -4.71 -3.78 7.94
N ALA A 304 -5.71 -4.57 7.52
CA ALA A 304 -7.09 -4.07 7.34
C ALA A 304 -7.76 -3.73 8.68
N MET A 305 -7.51 -4.52 9.73
CA MET A 305 -7.97 -4.25 11.09
C MET A 305 -7.38 -2.95 11.64
N ALA A 306 -6.10 -2.70 11.38
CA ALA A 306 -5.46 -1.43 11.70
C ALA A 306 -6.14 -0.26 10.96
N THR A 307 -6.45 -0.41 9.68
CA THR A 307 -7.20 0.60 8.91
C THR A 307 -8.58 0.89 9.52
N ILE A 308 -9.31 -0.16 9.94
CA ILE A 308 -10.63 -0.01 10.58
C ILE A 308 -10.51 0.72 11.92
N LEU A 309 -9.58 0.31 12.78
CA LEU A 309 -9.35 0.97 14.07
C LEU A 309 -8.85 2.39 13.92
N SER A 310 -7.99 2.67 12.94
CA SER A 310 -7.56 4.03 12.63
C SER A 310 -8.75 4.93 12.32
N ALA A 311 -9.69 4.45 11.50
CA ALA A 311 -10.88 5.19 11.17
C ALA A 311 -11.74 5.43 12.41
N LEU A 312 -12.04 4.38 13.20
CA LEU A 312 -12.90 4.49 14.38
C LEU A 312 -12.32 5.45 15.44
N ARG A 313 -11.00 5.40 15.65
CA ARG A 313 -10.31 6.29 16.60
C ARG A 313 -9.98 7.68 16.04
N GLY A 314 -10.12 7.87 14.72
CA GLY A 314 -9.81 9.15 14.06
C GLY A 314 -8.32 9.49 14.03
N LYS A 315 -7.43 8.49 14.18
CA LYS A 315 -5.98 8.64 14.14
C LYS A 315 -5.32 7.31 13.83
N THR A 316 -4.11 7.32 13.29
CA THR A 316 -3.25 6.12 13.17
C THR A 316 -2.05 6.32 14.08
N ASP A 317 -1.90 5.48 15.10
CA ASP A 317 -0.84 5.57 16.12
C ASP A 317 -0.34 4.17 16.54
N MET A 318 0.67 4.11 17.40
CA MET A 318 1.25 2.84 17.87
C MET A 318 0.21 1.90 18.48
N GLN A 319 -0.69 2.44 19.30
CA GLN A 319 -1.69 1.65 20.02
C GLN A 319 -2.73 1.07 19.06
N VAL A 320 -3.14 1.81 18.02
CA VAL A 320 -3.98 1.28 16.94
C VAL A 320 -3.36 0.04 16.31
N LEU A 321 -2.06 0.07 15.98
CA LEU A 321 -1.39 -1.06 15.33
C LEU A 321 -1.27 -2.27 16.26
N ILE A 322 -0.95 -2.04 17.53
CA ILE A 322 -0.85 -3.10 18.55
C ILE A 322 -2.22 -3.73 18.80
N ASP A 323 -3.27 -2.93 18.95
CA ASP A 323 -4.63 -3.42 19.17
C ASP A 323 -5.16 -4.17 17.95
N ALA A 324 -4.86 -3.70 16.74
CA ALA A 324 -5.21 -4.41 15.52
C ALA A 324 -4.57 -5.79 15.42
N TYR A 325 -3.30 -5.91 15.82
CA TYR A 325 -2.61 -7.19 15.89
C TYR A 325 -3.26 -8.14 16.90
N LYS A 326 -3.51 -7.66 18.12
CA LYS A 326 -4.16 -8.43 19.17
C LYS A 326 -5.57 -8.84 18.80
N TRP A 327 -6.31 -7.96 18.14
CA TRP A 327 -7.64 -8.26 17.65
C TRP A 327 -7.60 -9.34 16.57
N ALA A 328 -6.70 -9.21 15.59
CA ALA A 328 -6.58 -10.15 14.47
C ALA A 328 -6.02 -11.53 14.85
N ARG A 329 -5.25 -11.64 15.94
CA ARG A 329 -4.53 -12.90 16.30
C ARG A 329 -4.76 -13.42 17.70
N ALA A 330 -5.10 -12.56 18.66
CA ALA A 330 -5.32 -12.92 20.05
C ALA A 330 -6.80 -12.84 20.47
N ASN A 331 -7.71 -12.56 19.52
CA ASN A 331 -9.16 -12.40 19.76
C ASN A 331 -9.49 -11.39 20.87
N GLU A 332 -8.66 -10.36 21.03
CA GLU A 332 -8.92 -9.24 21.96
C GLU A 332 -9.79 -8.17 21.25
N THR A 333 -11.11 -8.24 21.42
CA THR A 333 -12.04 -7.30 20.76
C THR A 333 -11.91 -5.86 21.29
N PRO A 334 -11.63 -4.87 20.42
CA PRO A 334 -11.53 -3.46 20.81
C PRO A 334 -12.88 -2.87 21.25
N ALA A 335 -12.85 -1.94 22.20
CA ALA A 335 -14.08 -1.32 22.74
C ALA A 335 -14.84 -0.50 21.69
N GLU A 336 -14.14 0.03 20.69
CA GLU A 336 -14.66 0.83 19.58
C GLU A 336 -15.67 0.08 18.70
N ILE A 337 -15.65 -1.25 18.75
CA ILE A 337 -16.52 -2.12 17.96
C ILE A 337 -17.88 -2.33 18.62
N ARG A 338 -17.96 -2.16 19.95
CA ARG A 338 -19.19 -2.40 20.74
C ARG A 338 -20.45 -1.71 20.19
N PRO A 339 -20.40 -0.44 19.71
CA PRO A 339 -21.58 0.20 19.15
C PRO A 339 -22.18 -0.53 17.93
N PHE A 340 -21.42 -1.38 17.24
CA PHE A 340 -21.85 -2.06 16.03
C PHE A 340 -22.28 -3.52 16.26
N ILE A 341 -22.20 -4.02 17.50
CA ILE A 341 -22.64 -5.37 17.87
C ILE A 341 -24.17 -5.44 17.86
N GLY A 342 -24.73 -6.51 17.30
CA GLY A 342 -26.18 -6.70 17.21
C GLY A 342 -26.79 -6.06 15.96
N ARG A 343 -28.05 -5.60 16.01
CA ARG A 343 -28.78 -5.26 14.78
C ARG A 343 -28.48 -3.88 14.20
N ARG A 344 -28.12 -2.86 14.99
CA ARG A 344 -27.82 -1.49 14.51
C ARG A 344 -26.92 -0.72 15.50
N PRO A 345 -26.10 0.22 15.03
CA PRO A 345 -25.80 0.60 13.64
C PRO A 345 -25.03 -0.46 12.82
N LYS A 346 -25.16 -0.38 11.48
CA LYS A 346 -24.35 -1.18 10.54
C LYS A 346 -23.04 -0.46 10.23
N LEU A 347 -21.90 -1.09 10.51
CA LEU A 347 -20.59 -0.64 10.04
C LEU A 347 -20.47 -0.92 8.53
N LYS A 348 -20.16 0.11 7.73
CA LYS A 348 -19.97 -0.02 6.28
C LYS A 348 -18.49 0.12 5.95
N LEU A 349 -17.89 -0.94 5.43
CA LEU A 349 -16.53 -0.95 4.94
C LEU A 349 -16.56 -0.82 3.42
N VAL A 350 -15.81 0.13 2.89
CA VAL A 350 -15.61 0.32 1.46
C VAL A 350 -14.11 0.23 1.18
N VAL A 351 -13.70 -0.76 0.39
CA VAL A 351 -12.30 -0.94 0.01
C VAL A 351 -12.14 -0.63 -1.47
N ILE A 352 -11.22 0.29 -1.79
CA ILE A 352 -10.89 0.71 -3.16
C ILE A 352 -9.48 0.22 -3.43
N GLU A 353 -9.36 -0.76 -4.33
CA GLU A 353 -8.15 -1.57 -4.46
C GLU A 353 -7.97 -2.06 -5.90
N ASP A 354 -6.72 -2.17 -6.37
CA ASP A 354 -6.39 -2.64 -7.73
C ASP A 354 -5.98 -4.13 -7.78
N ALA A 355 -5.88 -4.78 -6.62
CA ALA A 355 -5.47 -6.15 -6.40
C ALA A 355 -6.48 -6.94 -5.52
N PRO A 356 -6.89 -8.16 -5.93
CA PRO A 356 -7.77 -9.01 -5.13
C PRO A 356 -7.27 -9.33 -3.71
N SER A 357 -5.95 -9.37 -3.51
CA SER A 357 -5.33 -9.66 -2.21
C SER A 357 -5.68 -8.60 -1.15
N GLY A 358 -5.80 -7.32 -1.53
CA GLY A 358 -6.21 -6.28 -0.61
C GLY A 358 -7.68 -6.36 -0.22
N VAL A 359 -8.56 -6.69 -1.17
CA VAL A 359 -9.97 -6.96 -0.85
C VAL A 359 -10.10 -8.20 0.05
N ARG A 360 -9.30 -9.24 -0.19
CA ARG A 360 -9.25 -10.44 0.66
C ARG A 360 -8.90 -10.12 2.11
N ALA A 361 -7.98 -9.20 2.37
CA ALA A 361 -7.68 -8.78 3.74
C ALA A 361 -8.90 -8.19 4.46
N PHE A 362 -9.73 -7.41 3.75
CA PHE A 362 -10.98 -6.87 4.29
C PHE A 362 -12.09 -7.91 4.41
N ILE A 363 -12.15 -8.92 3.52
CA ILE A 363 -13.05 -10.08 3.68
C ILE A 363 -12.70 -10.80 4.98
N ASN A 364 -11.43 -11.12 5.19
CA ASN A 364 -10.94 -11.79 6.40
C ASN A 364 -11.24 -10.96 7.66
N ALA A 365 -11.01 -9.64 7.63
CA ALA A 365 -11.34 -8.73 8.73
C ALA A 365 -12.85 -8.69 9.01
N ARG A 366 -13.68 -8.64 7.97
CA ARG A 366 -15.15 -8.69 8.09
C ARG A 366 -15.62 -9.99 8.71
N ASP A 367 -14.99 -11.12 8.39
CA ASP A 367 -15.41 -12.41 8.93
C ASP A 367 -15.11 -12.50 10.43
N ILE A 368 -13.95 -11.98 10.88
CA ILE A 368 -13.66 -11.79 12.32
C ILE A 368 -14.72 -10.91 12.98
N LEU A 369 -15.04 -9.75 12.38
CA LEU A 369 -16.09 -8.85 12.86
C LEU A 369 -17.46 -9.55 12.99
N LYS A 370 -17.83 -10.37 12.00
CA LYS A 370 -19.12 -11.11 12.02
C LYS A 370 -19.14 -12.18 13.11
N GLU A 371 -18.04 -12.88 13.35
CA GLU A 371 -17.91 -13.85 14.43
C GLU A 371 -18.12 -13.17 15.80
N GLU A 372 -17.72 -11.92 15.95
CA GLU A 372 -17.97 -11.08 17.13
C GLU A 372 -19.39 -10.48 17.18
N GLY A 373 -20.27 -10.84 16.23
CA GLY A 373 -21.66 -10.37 16.19
C GLY A 373 -21.83 -8.95 15.68
N VAL A 374 -20.82 -8.38 15.01
CA VAL A 374 -20.88 -7.03 14.43
C VAL A 374 -21.74 -7.04 13.17
N ASN A 375 -22.69 -6.10 13.08
CA ASN A 375 -23.40 -5.85 11.83
C ASN A 375 -22.50 -5.07 10.88
N VAL A 376 -21.75 -5.79 10.05
CA VAL A 376 -20.83 -5.22 9.07
C VAL A 376 -21.27 -5.50 7.63
N GLY A 377 -21.19 -4.47 6.78
CA GLY A 377 -21.24 -4.59 5.33
C GLY A 377 -19.86 -4.32 4.73
N LEU A 378 -19.55 -4.99 3.63
CA LEU A 378 -18.34 -4.76 2.87
C LEU A 378 -18.71 -4.56 1.40
N THR A 379 -18.19 -3.49 0.81
CA THR A 379 -18.25 -3.19 -0.62
C THR A 379 -16.82 -3.01 -1.12
N ALA A 380 -16.48 -3.65 -2.23
CA ALA A 380 -15.22 -3.49 -2.93
C ALA A 380 -15.45 -2.69 -4.22
N ILE A 381 -14.62 -1.67 -4.45
CA ILE A 381 -14.51 -0.99 -5.74
C ILE A 381 -13.21 -1.48 -6.37
N GLY A 382 -13.32 -2.43 -7.31
CA GLY A 382 -12.19 -3.15 -7.88
C GLY A 382 -11.63 -2.48 -9.11
N VAL A 383 -10.42 -1.93 -9.03
CA VAL A 383 -9.79 -1.19 -10.14
C VAL A 383 -8.94 -2.13 -10.99
N HIS A 384 -9.33 -2.34 -12.24
CA HIS A 384 -8.61 -3.27 -13.12
C HIS A 384 -7.87 -2.60 -14.27
N GLY A 385 -8.07 -1.29 -14.52
CA GLY A 385 -7.32 -0.52 -15.53
C GLY A 385 -7.38 -1.12 -16.94
N GLY A 386 -8.50 -1.75 -17.31
CA GLY A 386 -8.65 -2.46 -18.59
C GLY A 386 -8.05 -3.88 -18.64
N SER A 387 -7.38 -4.35 -17.58
CA SER A 387 -6.86 -5.73 -17.51
C SER A 387 -8.00 -6.73 -17.32
N PHE A 388 -8.18 -7.62 -18.31
CA PHE A 388 -9.19 -8.68 -18.27
C PHE A 388 -8.93 -9.70 -17.17
N GLU A 389 -7.66 -10.02 -16.89
CA GLU A 389 -7.31 -10.99 -15.83
C GLU A 389 -7.55 -10.41 -14.43
N LYS A 390 -7.24 -9.12 -14.21
CA LYS A 390 -7.62 -8.43 -12.97
C LYS A 390 -9.14 -8.37 -12.82
N TRP A 391 -9.85 -8.03 -13.90
CA TRP A 391 -11.31 -8.02 -13.90
C TRP A 391 -11.89 -9.37 -13.50
N LYS A 392 -11.48 -10.48 -14.15
CA LYS A 392 -11.88 -11.84 -13.77
C LYS A 392 -11.59 -12.14 -12.30
N ALA A 393 -10.42 -11.72 -11.81
CA ALA A 393 -10.05 -11.96 -10.43
C ALA A 393 -10.99 -11.25 -9.44
N PHE A 394 -11.43 -10.02 -9.75
CA PHE A 394 -12.48 -9.34 -8.97
C PHE A 394 -13.85 -10.00 -9.11
N GLN A 395 -14.22 -10.51 -10.29
CA GLN A 395 -15.49 -11.24 -10.47
C GLN A 395 -15.59 -12.47 -9.55
N ARG A 396 -14.47 -13.15 -9.30
CA ARG A 396 -14.41 -14.29 -8.37
C ARG A 396 -14.72 -13.92 -6.92
N LEU A 397 -14.63 -12.64 -6.55
CA LEU A 397 -14.94 -12.16 -5.20
C LEU A 397 -16.44 -11.84 -5.00
N ARG A 398 -17.22 -11.67 -6.08
CA ARG A 398 -18.66 -11.32 -6.02
C ARG A 398 -19.54 -12.22 -5.14
N PRO A 399 -19.31 -13.54 -5.03
CA PRO A 399 -20.08 -14.38 -4.12
C PRO A 399 -19.91 -14.01 -2.65
N GLU A 400 -18.78 -13.37 -2.31
CA GLU A 400 -18.39 -13.07 -0.94
C GLU A 400 -18.61 -11.60 -0.58
N VAL A 401 -18.46 -10.67 -1.53
CA VAL A 401 -18.51 -9.22 -1.30
C VAL A 401 -19.24 -8.50 -2.42
N ASP A 402 -19.91 -7.40 -2.11
CA ASP A 402 -20.49 -6.52 -3.13
C ASP A 402 -19.36 -5.85 -3.93
N VAL A 403 -19.28 -6.10 -5.23
CA VAL A 403 -18.24 -5.55 -6.10
C VAL A 403 -18.85 -4.53 -7.05
N ILE A 404 -18.44 -3.27 -6.88
CA ILE A 404 -18.67 -2.20 -7.85
C ILE A 404 -17.52 -2.26 -8.85
N ASP A 405 -17.88 -2.44 -10.12
CA ASP A 405 -16.94 -2.40 -11.24
C ASP A 405 -16.90 -0.97 -11.80
N PRO A 406 -15.77 -0.25 -11.66
CA PRO A 406 -15.60 1.11 -12.16
C PRO A 406 -15.36 1.19 -13.67
N ASN A 407 -15.40 0.08 -14.43
CA ASN A 407 -15.10 0.08 -15.87
C ASN A 407 -13.77 0.77 -16.23
N SER A 408 -12.78 0.73 -15.30
CA SER A 408 -11.48 1.43 -15.30
C SER A 408 -11.39 2.85 -14.72
N ASP A 409 -12.48 3.57 -14.48
CA ASP A 409 -12.46 4.91 -13.85
C ASP A 409 -12.89 4.85 -12.38
N ILE A 410 -11.90 5.04 -11.50
CA ILE A 410 -12.08 5.00 -10.05
C ILE A 410 -13.09 6.05 -9.57
N ALA A 411 -13.08 7.23 -10.18
CA ALA A 411 -14.02 8.29 -9.84
C ALA A 411 -15.45 7.83 -10.10
N GLU A 412 -15.70 7.15 -11.22
CA GLU A 412 -17.01 6.57 -11.52
C GLU A 412 -17.43 5.55 -10.45
N GLY A 413 -16.52 4.67 -10.01
CA GLY A 413 -16.80 3.73 -8.93
C GLY A 413 -17.22 4.40 -7.61
N ILE A 414 -16.49 5.45 -7.21
CA ILE A 414 -16.77 6.22 -6.00
C ILE A 414 -18.10 6.98 -6.12
N ILE A 415 -18.34 7.63 -7.27
CA ILE A 415 -19.57 8.36 -7.55
C ILE A 415 -20.78 7.41 -7.53
N ARG A 416 -20.67 6.25 -8.17
CA ARG A 416 -21.73 5.23 -8.16
C ARG A 416 -22.05 4.77 -6.73
N TYR A 417 -21.02 4.50 -5.92
CA TYR A 417 -21.21 4.15 -4.51
C TYR A 417 -21.94 5.27 -3.74
N SER A 418 -21.45 6.51 -3.87
CA SER A 418 -22.04 7.67 -3.20
C SER A 418 -23.51 7.88 -3.59
N TYR A 419 -23.82 7.80 -4.88
CA TYR A 419 -25.17 7.94 -5.41
C TYR A 419 -26.10 6.83 -4.90
N GLN A 420 -25.64 5.57 -4.85
CA GLN A 420 -26.42 4.47 -4.29
C GLN A 420 -26.77 4.68 -2.81
N ILE A 421 -25.93 5.36 -2.03
CA ILE A 421 -26.22 5.69 -0.63
C ILE A 421 -27.15 6.89 -0.52
N ARG A 422 -26.91 7.97 -1.28
CA ARG A 422 -27.75 9.18 -1.30
C ARG A 422 -29.17 8.92 -1.83
N GLY A 423 -29.30 8.15 -2.91
CA GLY A 423 -30.61 7.81 -3.48
C GLY A 423 -31.45 6.90 -2.56
N LYS A 424 -30.80 6.10 -1.71
CA LYS A 424 -31.49 5.30 -0.67
C LYS A 424 -31.98 6.15 0.50
N SER A 425 -31.38 7.31 0.77
CA SER A 425 -31.91 8.25 1.77
C SER A 425 -33.07 9.09 1.23
N GLU A 426 -33.05 9.47 -0.05
CA GLU A 426 -34.13 10.28 -0.66
C GLU A 426 -35.42 9.47 -0.93
N THR A 427 -35.30 8.18 -1.24
CA THR A 427 -36.47 7.29 -1.44
C THR A 427 -37.00 6.69 -0.14
N GLY A 428 -36.28 6.86 0.98
CA GLY A 428 -36.62 6.32 2.30
C GLY A 428 -37.77 7.02 3.02
N ASP A 429 -38.22 8.19 2.53
CA ASP A 429 -39.27 9.00 3.19
C ASP A 429 -40.58 9.13 2.36
N LEU A 430 -40.57 8.65 1.10
CA LEU A 430 -41.77 8.61 0.25
C LEU A 430 -42.48 7.25 0.25
N GLY A 431 -41.89 6.22 0.88
CA GLY A 431 -42.40 4.85 0.87
C GLY A 431 -43.43 4.49 1.95
N GLN A 432 -43.78 5.41 2.87
CA GLN A 432 -44.76 5.13 3.95
C GLN A 432 -46.02 6.02 3.94
N ARG A 433 -46.25 6.82 2.89
CA ARG A 433 -47.49 7.63 2.76
C ARG A 433 -48.36 7.27 1.55
N ALA A 434 -48.14 6.11 0.93
CA ALA A 434 -48.97 5.64 -0.17
C ALA A 434 -49.43 4.18 0.03
N VAL A 435 -49.86 3.82 1.24
CA VAL A 435 -50.81 2.71 1.46
C VAL A 435 -51.69 3.07 2.66
N SER A 436 -52.71 3.89 2.41
CA SER A 436 -53.94 3.95 3.21
C SER A 436 -55.07 4.42 2.31
#